data_AF-A0A434LTX2-F1
#
_entry.id   AF-A0A434LTX2-F1
#
_cell.length_a   1.000
_cell.length_b   1.000
_cell.length_c   1.000
_cell.angle_alpha   90.00
_cell.angle_beta   90.00
_cell.angle_gamma   90.00
#
_symmetry.space_group_name_H-M   'P 1'
#
loop_
_entity.id
_entity.type
_entity.pdbx_description
1 polymer ?
#
loop_
_entity_poly.entity_id
_entity_poly.type
_entity_poly.pdbx_seq_one_letter_code
_entity_poly.pdbx_strand_id
1 'polypeptide(L)'
;MARDTTDFRPIEGVDELVEHLAEGNKPRDKWRIGTEHEKFPFYVDGNAPVPYGGEHGIRAILEGMQEKLGWDPIMDAGRIIGLVEPTGQGAISLEPGGQFELSGAPLETIHQTCREGNAHLAQVREIAEPMGIRFLGLGGSPKWSLAETPKMPKSRYEIMTRYMPKVGTK
;
A
#
# COMPACT_ATOMS: atom_id res chain seq x y z
N MET A 1 4.07 9.33 -2.51
CA MET A 1 4.27 8.86 -1.11
C MET A 1 2.95 9.00 -0.39
N ALA A 2 2.63 8.09 0.52
CA ALA A 2 1.30 7.91 1.11
C ALA A 2 0.84 9.04 2.07
N ARG A 3 1.52 10.19 2.05
CA ARG A 3 1.15 11.42 2.74
C ARG A 3 0.93 12.48 1.67
N ASP A 4 -0.32 12.86 1.43
CA ASP A 4 -0.64 13.95 0.51
C ASP A 4 -0.05 15.25 1.09
N THR A 5 0.87 15.87 0.35
CA THR A 5 1.31 17.23 0.60
C THR A 5 0.38 18.17 -0.15
N THR A 6 -0.46 18.90 0.55
CA THR A 6 -1.37 19.85 -0.09
C THR A 6 -0.66 21.18 -0.33
N ASP A 7 -0.45 21.50 -1.60
CA ASP A 7 -0.04 22.81 -2.06
C ASP A 7 -1.23 23.48 -2.75
N PHE A 8 -1.72 24.60 -2.18
CA PHE A 8 -2.87 25.33 -2.69
C PHE A 8 -2.48 26.46 -3.66
N ARG A 9 -1.20 26.58 -4.02
CA ARG A 9 -0.76 27.58 -5.01
C ARG A 9 -1.47 27.31 -6.34
N PRO A 10 -2.17 28.31 -6.92
CA PRO A 10 -2.79 28.16 -8.22
C PRO A 10 -1.73 27.84 -9.28
N ILE A 11 -2.07 26.95 -10.21
CA ILE A 11 -1.24 26.72 -11.40
C ILE A 11 -1.45 27.88 -12.36
N GLU A 12 -0.42 28.66 -12.65
CA GLU A 12 -0.50 29.84 -13.52
C GLU A 12 -0.27 29.49 -15.00
N GLY A 13 0.39 28.36 -15.29
CA GLY A 13 0.67 27.92 -16.65
C GLY A 13 1.12 26.46 -16.77
N VAL A 14 1.18 25.96 -18.01
CA VAL A 14 1.63 24.59 -18.30
C VAL A 14 3.10 24.39 -17.94
N ASP A 15 3.92 25.45 -18.06
CA ASP A 15 5.35 25.39 -17.76
C ASP A 15 5.62 24.99 -16.31
N GLU A 16 4.77 25.40 -15.35
CA GLU A 16 4.91 24.98 -13.95
C GLU A 16 4.75 23.46 -13.77
N LEU A 17 3.87 22.83 -14.56
CA LEU A 17 3.69 21.37 -14.55
C LEU A 17 4.91 20.67 -15.16
N VAL A 18 5.46 21.24 -16.23
CA VAL A 18 6.67 20.72 -16.89
C VAL A 18 7.87 20.84 -15.97
N GLU A 19 8.04 21.98 -15.31
CA GLU A 19 9.11 22.26 -14.36
C GLU A 19 9.04 21.33 -13.15
N HIS A 20 7.85 21.12 -12.57
CA HIS A 20 7.67 20.17 -11.47
C HIS A 20 8.13 18.74 -11.82
N LEU A 21 7.82 18.26 -13.03
CA LEU A 21 8.34 16.98 -13.51
C LEU A 21 9.85 17.02 -13.73
N ALA A 22 10.38 18.13 -14.24
CA ALA A 22 11.81 18.32 -14.49
C ALA A 22 12.66 18.33 -13.21
N GLU A 23 12.11 18.73 -12.05
CA GLU A 23 12.74 18.58 -10.72
C GLU A 23 13.07 17.11 -10.39
N GLY A 24 12.40 16.17 -11.06
CA GLY A 24 12.67 14.74 -10.96
C GLY A 24 14.05 14.32 -11.49
N ASN A 25 14.66 15.11 -12.39
CA ASN A 25 15.95 14.79 -13.02
C ASN A 25 17.07 14.69 -11.99
N LYS A 26 17.83 13.60 -12.03
CA LYS A 26 18.92 13.31 -11.09
C LYS A 26 20.16 12.86 -11.85
N PRO A 27 21.36 13.31 -11.46
CA PRO A 27 22.60 12.77 -12.01
C PRO A 27 22.75 11.29 -11.62
N ARG A 28 23.55 10.54 -12.39
CA ARG A 28 23.63 9.08 -12.32
C ARG A 28 23.99 8.55 -10.92
N ASP A 29 24.83 9.27 -10.18
CA ASP A 29 25.23 8.96 -8.80
C ASP A 29 24.07 9.04 -7.79
N LYS A 30 23.00 9.78 -8.14
CA LYS A 30 21.77 9.90 -7.34
C LYS A 30 20.64 8.98 -7.81
N TRP A 31 20.88 8.12 -8.82
CA TRP A 31 19.88 7.14 -9.23
C TRP A 31 19.67 6.09 -8.14
N ARG A 32 18.42 5.67 -7.97
CA ARG A 32 17.99 4.70 -6.96
C ARG A 32 16.93 3.77 -7.54
N ILE A 33 16.68 2.66 -6.85
CA ILE A 33 15.71 1.61 -7.18
C ILE A 33 14.68 1.60 -6.06
N GLY A 34 13.46 2.08 -6.35
CA GLY A 34 12.29 1.82 -5.52
C GLY A 34 11.61 0.54 -6.00
N THR A 35 11.04 -0.25 -5.10
CA THR A 35 10.32 -1.47 -5.47
C THR A 35 9.06 -1.59 -4.66
N GLU A 36 7.96 -1.83 -5.37
CA GLU A 36 6.65 -2.01 -4.77
C GLU A 36 6.16 -3.43 -5.04
N HIS A 37 5.42 -4.00 -4.09
CA HIS A 37 4.74 -5.26 -4.31
C HIS A 37 3.47 -5.36 -3.47
N GLU A 38 2.46 -5.98 -4.07
CA GLU A 38 1.19 -6.28 -3.45
C GLU A 38 1.07 -7.78 -3.16
N LYS A 39 0.19 -8.11 -2.20
CA LYS A 39 -0.08 -9.49 -1.78
C LYS A 39 -1.48 -9.57 -1.19
N PHE A 40 -2.14 -10.71 -1.40
CA PHE A 40 -3.50 -10.95 -0.95
C PHE A 40 -3.51 -11.60 0.43
N PRO A 41 -4.02 -10.94 1.49
CA PRO A 41 -4.26 -11.59 2.76
C PRO A 41 -5.47 -12.54 2.67
N PHE A 42 -5.33 -13.74 3.24
CA PHE A 42 -6.40 -14.73 3.33
C PHE A 42 -6.35 -15.48 4.66
N TYR A 43 -7.51 -15.92 5.15
CA TYR A 43 -7.58 -16.80 6.30
C TYR A 43 -7.16 -18.23 5.92
N VAL A 44 -6.30 -18.84 6.72
CA VAL A 44 -5.88 -20.24 6.52
C VAL A 44 -7.08 -21.18 6.56
N ASP A 45 -8.05 -20.88 7.44
CA ASP A 45 -9.32 -21.59 7.47
C ASP A 45 -10.21 -21.12 6.31
N GLY A 46 -10.53 -22.05 5.40
CA GLY A 46 -11.45 -21.81 4.28
C GLY A 46 -10.91 -20.93 3.14
N ASN A 47 -9.75 -20.30 3.27
CA ASN A 47 -9.17 -19.38 2.27
C ASN A 47 -10.09 -18.20 1.93
N ALA A 48 -10.82 -17.68 2.91
CA ALA A 48 -11.65 -16.48 2.75
C ALA A 48 -10.77 -15.21 2.72
N PRO A 49 -11.21 -14.14 2.01
CA PRO A 49 -10.48 -12.88 2.01
C PRO A 49 -10.56 -12.19 3.38
N VAL A 50 -9.52 -11.43 3.73
CA VAL A 50 -9.47 -10.73 5.03
C VAL A 50 -10.15 -9.35 4.92
N PRO A 51 -11.22 -9.07 5.69
CA PRO A 51 -11.87 -7.76 5.70
C PRO A 51 -11.00 -6.69 6.37
N TYR A 52 -11.39 -5.42 6.21
CA TYR A 52 -10.69 -4.32 6.89
C TYR A 52 -10.77 -4.42 8.42
N GLY A 53 -11.99 -4.57 8.95
CA GLY A 53 -12.25 -4.61 10.39
C GLY A 53 -12.37 -6.03 10.95
N GLY A 54 -12.68 -6.11 12.25
CA GLY A 54 -12.70 -7.37 13.01
C GLY A 54 -11.42 -7.56 13.82
N GLU A 55 -11.46 -8.48 14.78
CA GLU A 55 -10.32 -8.80 15.66
C GLU A 55 -9.11 -9.28 14.85
N HIS A 56 -9.36 -10.05 13.79
CA HIS A 56 -8.34 -10.56 12.86
C HIS A 56 -8.48 -9.90 11.47
N GLY A 57 -8.72 -8.60 11.41
CA GLY A 57 -8.82 -7.83 10.16
C GLY A 57 -7.50 -7.20 9.70
N ILE A 58 -7.49 -6.61 8.50
CA ILE A 58 -6.33 -5.86 7.97
C ILE A 58 -5.93 -4.70 8.90
N ARG A 59 -6.89 -4.06 9.58
CA ARG A 59 -6.60 -3.06 10.61
C ARG A 59 -5.67 -3.59 11.70
N ALA A 60 -5.93 -4.80 12.20
CA ALA A 60 -5.10 -5.41 13.25
C ALA A 60 -3.68 -5.72 12.73
N ILE A 61 -3.55 -6.09 11.45
CA ILE A 61 -2.23 -6.24 10.81
C ILE A 61 -1.49 -4.90 10.76
N LEU A 62 -2.16 -3.81 10.37
CA LEU A 62 -1.55 -2.47 10.34
C LEU A 62 -1.15 -1.99 11.73
N GLU A 63 -1.99 -2.18 12.75
CA GLU A 63 -1.69 -1.82 14.14
C GLU A 63 -0.50 -2.65 14.67
N GLY A 64 -0.45 -3.96 14.39
CA GLY A 64 0.71 -4.79 14.75
C GLY A 64 1.99 -4.39 14.01
N MET A 65 1.89 -4.00 12.74
CA MET A 65 3.04 -3.49 11.97
C MET A 65 3.50 -2.13 12.55
N GLN A 66 2.57 -1.27 12.95
CA GLN A 66 2.86 0.02 13.59
C GLN A 66 3.67 -0.18 14.87
N GLU A 67 3.21 -1.05 15.77
CA GLU A 67 3.87 -1.35 17.03
C GLU A 67 5.26 -1.95 16.82
N LYS A 68 5.39 -2.88 15.85
CA LYS A 68 6.65 -3.56 15.58
C LYS A 68 7.70 -2.66 14.93
N LEU A 69 7.27 -1.76 14.05
CA LEU A 69 8.16 -0.92 13.25
C LEU A 69 8.39 0.47 13.84
N GLY A 70 7.50 0.95 14.70
CA GLY A 70 7.48 2.34 15.15
C GLY A 70 7.19 3.31 14.01
N TRP A 71 6.45 2.87 12.98
CA TRP A 71 6.09 3.70 11.83
C TRP A 71 4.87 4.57 12.12
N ASP A 72 4.77 5.70 11.43
CA ASP A 72 3.67 6.65 11.64
C ASP A 72 2.42 6.18 10.88
N PRO A 73 1.24 6.23 11.51
CA PRO A 73 0.00 5.80 10.87
C PRO A 73 -0.48 6.82 9.84
N ILE A 74 -0.97 6.30 8.72
CA ILE A 74 -1.64 7.08 7.68
C ILE A 74 -3.14 6.94 7.91
N MET A 75 -3.82 8.07 8.10
CA MET A 75 -5.22 8.11 8.52
C MET A 75 -6.12 8.65 7.40
N ASP A 76 -7.28 8.02 7.20
CA ASP A 76 -8.37 8.52 6.35
C ASP A 76 -9.69 8.36 7.10
N ALA A 77 -10.42 9.45 7.29
CA ALA A 77 -11.68 9.48 8.05
C ALA A 77 -11.61 8.75 9.41
N GLY A 78 -10.48 8.91 10.13
CA GLY A 78 -10.27 8.29 11.44
C GLY A 78 -9.90 6.80 11.41
N ARG A 79 -9.57 6.24 10.24
CA ARG A 79 -9.17 4.85 10.05
C ARG A 79 -7.73 4.78 9.58
N ILE A 80 -6.96 3.85 10.14
CA ILE A 80 -5.61 3.56 9.67
C ILE A 80 -5.68 2.84 8.31
N ILE A 81 -5.03 3.40 7.29
CA ILE A 81 -5.07 2.90 5.90
C ILE A 81 -3.69 2.57 5.34
N GLY A 82 -2.66 2.71 6.17
CA GLY A 82 -1.27 2.50 5.81
C GLY A 82 -0.34 2.98 6.92
N LEU A 83 0.95 2.81 6.68
CA LEU A 83 2.03 3.25 7.55
C LEU A 83 3.09 3.95 6.70
N VAL A 84 3.78 4.92 7.26
CA VAL A 84 4.95 5.54 6.63
C VAL A 84 6.15 5.42 7.58
N GLU A 85 7.29 5.04 7.02
CA GLU A 85 8.55 5.04 7.76
C GLU A 85 8.86 6.46 8.27
N PRO A 86 9.46 6.64 9.46
CA PRO A 86 9.80 7.97 9.97
C PRO A 86 10.67 8.84 9.05
N THR A 87 11.50 8.23 8.19
CA THR A 87 12.30 8.97 7.19
C THR A 87 11.49 9.38 5.95
N GLY A 88 10.27 8.86 5.82
CA GLY A 88 9.39 9.02 4.68
C GLY A 88 9.74 8.14 3.49
N GLN A 89 10.78 7.30 3.56
CA GLN A 89 11.31 6.62 2.38
C GLN A 89 10.57 5.32 2.04
N GLY A 90 10.10 4.57 3.04
CA GLY A 90 9.20 3.44 2.85
C GLY A 90 7.76 3.71 3.30
N ALA A 91 6.81 2.97 2.73
CA ALA A 91 5.42 2.98 3.15
C ALA A 91 4.75 1.61 3.03
N ILE A 92 3.76 1.37 3.87
CA ILE A 92 2.80 0.28 3.74
C ILE A 92 1.47 0.89 3.36
N SER A 93 0.82 0.34 2.35
CA SER A 93 -0.43 0.88 1.82
C SER A 93 -1.44 -0.24 1.54
N LEU A 94 -2.71 0.13 1.42
CA LEU A 94 -3.79 -0.79 1.09
C LEU A 94 -4.42 -0.43 -0.25
N GLU A 95 -4.59 -1.42 -1.12
CA GLU A 95 -5.32 -1.31 -2.38
C GLU A 95 -6.84 -1.53 -2.20
N PRO A 96 -7.70 -1.24 -3.21
CA PRO A 96 -9.15 -1.25 -3.02
C PRO A 96 -9.71 -2.54 -2.44
N GLY A 97 -9.12 -3.67 -2.82
CA GLY A 97 -9.53 -5.03 -2.44
C GLY A 97 -8.86 -5.56 -1.18
N GLY A 98 -8.07 -4.74 -0.47
CA GLY A 98 -7.33 -5.17 0.71
C GLY A 98 -5.98 -5.83 0.40
N GLN A 99 -5.48 -5.72 -0.83
CA GLN A 99 -4.10 -6.11 -1.12
C GLN A 99 -3.16 -5.26 -0.27
N PHE A 100 -2.19 -5.93 0.34
CA PHE A 100 -1.30 -5.33 1.33
C PHE A 100 0.05 -5.01 0.68
N GLU A 101 0.29 -3.73 0.47
CA GLU A 101 1.41 -3.23 -0.31
C GLU A 101 2.59 -2.84 0.58
N LEU A 102 3.80 -3.11 0.09
CA LEU A 102 5.00 -2.37 0.49
C LEU A 102 5.41 -1.47 -0.68
N SER A 103 5.58 -0.18 -0.40
CA SER A 103 6.36 0.75 -1.23
C SER A 103 7.72 0.93 -0.57
N GLY A 104 8.75 0.32 -1.16
CA GLY A 104 10.10 0.27 -0.59
C GLY A 104 10.89 1.56 -0.77
N ALA A 105 11.92 1.74 0.06
CA ALA A 105 12.82 2.88 0.01
C ALA A 105 13.57 2.98 -1.33
N PRO A 106 14.02 4.18 -1.74
CA PRO A 106 14.88 4.34 -2.90
C PRO A 106 16.32 3.85 -2.58
N LEU A 107 16.64 2.64 -3.01
CA LEU A 107 17.89 1.93 -2.66
C LEU A 107 18.93 1.97 -3.79
N GLU A 108 20.20 1.71 -3.48
CA GLU A 108 21.30 1.77 -4.46
C GLU A 108 21.48 0.47 -5.25
N THR A 109 21.11 -0.67 -4.66
CA THR A 109 21.38 -1.99 -5.23
C THR A 109 20.19 -2.93 -5.09
N ILE A 110 20.04 -3.84 -6.05
CA ILE A 110 19.02 -4.91 -5.99
C ILE A 110 19.15 -5.82 -4.76
N HIS A 111 20.35 -5.92 -4.18
CA HIS A 111 20.58 -6.70 -2.95
C HIS A 111 19.97 -6.01 -1.73
N GLN A 112 19.99 -4.67 -1.68
CA GLN A 112 19.29 -3.92 -0.63
C GLN A 112 17.77 -4.11 -0.79
N THR A 113 17.24 -3.97 -2.00
CA THR A 113 15.82 -4.21 -2.30
C THR A 113 15.37 -5.61 -1.88
N CYS A 114 16.16 -6.64 -2.19
CA CYS A 114 15.87 -8.01 -1.78
C CYS A 114 15.84 -8.16 -0.25
N ARG A 115 16.76 -7.52 0.47
CA ARG A 115 16.77 -7.54 1.95
C ARG A 115 15.54 -6.84 2.53
N GLU A 116 15.18 -5.68 2.00
CA GLU A 116 14.00 -4.92 2.43
C GLU A 116 12.72 -5.74 2.23
N GLY A 117 12.52 -6.30 1.03
CA GLY A 117 11.36 -7.14 0.73
C GLY A 117 11.25 -8.35 1.66
N ASN A 118 12.36 -9.06 1.91
CA ASN A 118 12.37 -10.21 2.83
C ASN A 118 12.11 -9.80 4.28
N ALA A 119 12.65 -8.67 4.74
CA ALA A 119 12.39 -8.15 6.08
C ALA A 119 10.90 -7.85 6.27
N HIS A 120 10.29 -7.16 5.30
CA HIS A 120 8.85 -6.88 5.31
C HIS A 120 8.01 -8.16 5.34
N LEU A 121 8.34 -9.15 4.51
CA LEU A 121 7.63 -10.44 4.49
C LEU A 121 7.75 -11.20 5.81
N ALA A 122 8.91 -11.15 6.46
CA ALA A 122 9.11 -11.77 7.77
C ALA A 122 8.27 -11.05 8.85
N GLN A 123 8.28 -9.71 8.86
CA GLN A 123 7.55 -8.89 9.83
C GLN A 123 6.03 -9.09 9.70
N VAL A 124 5.49 -8.98 8.49
CA VAL A 124 4.04 -9.14 8.27
C VAL A 124 3.59 -10.56 8.60
N ARG A 125 4.44 -11.56 8.35
CA ARG A 125 4.17 -12.95 8.71
C ARG A 125 4.11 -13.15 10.22
N GLU A 126 5.05 -12.57 10.97
CA GLU A 126 5.09 -12.66 12.44
C GLU A 126 3.81 -12.12 13.08
N ILE A 127 3.24 -11.04 12.52
CA ILE A 127 2.01 -10.42 13.00
C ILE A 127 0.76 -11.19 12.55
N ALA A 128 0.72 -11.66 11.30
CA ALA A 128 -0.46 -12.27 10.70
C ALA A 128 -0.66 -13.75 11.07
N GLU A 129 0.42 -14.50 11.33
CA GLU A 129 0.36 -15.93 11.67
C GLU A 129 -0.53 -16.23 12.89
N PRO A 130 -0.38 -15.53 14.03
CA PRO A 130 -1.24 -15.73 15.20
C PRO A 130 -2.72 -15.46 14.93
N MET A 131 -3.03 -14.59 13.96
CA MET A 131 -4.40 -14.26 13.55
C MET A 131 -5.00 -15.28 12.56
N GLY A 132 -4.25 -16.33 12.21
CA GLY A 132 -4.66 -17.32 11.21
C GLY A 132 -4.65 -16.78 9.79
N ILE A 133 -3.83 -15.76 9.50
CA ILE A 133 -3.76 -15.08 8.20
C ILE A 133 -2.45 -15.43 7.48
N ARG A 134 -2.56 -15.64 6.17
CA ARG A 134 -1.43 -15.83 5.24
C ARG A 134 -1.54 -14.86 4.07
N PHE A 135 -0.45 -14.73 3.33
CA PHE A 135 -0.38 -13.88 2.14
C PHE A 135 -0.09 -14.70 0.90
N LEU A 136 -0.74 -14.34 -0.20
CA LEU A 136 -0.55 -14.95 -1.52
C LEU A 136 -0.02 -13.89 -2.50
N GLY A 137 1.12 -14.18 -3.14
CA GLY A 137 1.70 -13.35 -4.20
C GLY A 137 1.30 -13.88 -5.58
N LEU A 138 0.31 -13.26 -6.20
CA LEU A 138 -0.18 -13.54 -7.55
C LEU A 138 -0.62 -12.24 -8.22
N GLY A 139 -0.87 -12.24 -9.53
CA GLY A 139 -1.42 -11.08 -10.24
C GLY A 139 -2.92 -10.82 -9.98
N GLY A 140 -3.63 -11.77 -9.39
CA GLY A 140 -5.06 -11.67 -9.08
C GLY A 140 -5.51 -12.80 -8.15
N SER A 141 -6.63 -12.60 -7.45
CA SER A 141 -7.20 -13.68 -6.63
C SER A 141 -7.67 -14.83 -7.53
N PRO A 142 -7.24 -16.08 -7.29
CA PRO A 142 -7.66 -17.23 -8.08
C PRO A 142 -9.00 -17.82 -7.60
N LYS A 143 -9.60 -17.28 -6.53
CA LYS A 143 -10.72 -17.92 -5.82
C LYS A 143 -11.95 -17.03 -5.67
N TRP A 144 -11.76 -15.76 -5.31
CA TRP A 144 -12.86 -14.90 -4.93
C TRP A 144 -13.38 -14.11 -6.13
N SER A 145 -14.69 -13.98 -6.21
CA SER A 145 -15.34 -13.02 -7.08
C SER A 145 -15.10 -11.58 -6.59
N LEU A 146 -15.37 -10.62 -7.46
CA LEU A 146 -15.39 -9.20 -7.09
C LEU A 146 -16.38 -8.92 -5.95
N ALA A 147 -17.51 -9.63 -5.89
CA ALA A 147 -18.52 -9.45 -4.86
C ALA A 147 -18.06 -9.94 -3.48
N GLU A 148 -17.18 -10.95 -3.45
CA GLU A 148 -16.57 -11.48 -2.23
C GLU A 148 -15.34 -10.67 -1.79
N THR A 149 -14.76 -9.86 -2.68
CA THR A 149 -13.58 -9.07 -2.37
C THR A 149 -13.93 -7.93 -1.40
N PRO A 150 -13.22 -7.80 -0.27
CA PRO A 150 -13.48 -6.77 0.73
C PRO A 150 -13.14 -5.38 0.17
N LYS A 151 -13.76 -4.35 0.74
CA LYS A 151 -13.54 -2.96 0.33
C LYS A 151 -12.78 -2.20 1.40
N MET A 152 -11.64 -1.62 1.03
CA MET A 152 -10.85 -0.82 1.96
C MET A 152 -11.46 0.57 2.16
N PRO A 153 -11.43 1.11 3.38
CA PRO A 153 -12.13 2.34 3.72
C PRO A 153 -11.31 3.60 3.38
N LYS A 154 -10.80 3.68 2.14
CA LYS A 154 -10.09 4.84 1.60
C LYS A 154 -11.05 5.66 0.75
N SER A 155 -11.20 6.94 1.08
CA SER A 155 -12.16 7.87 0.47
C SER A 155 -12.01 7.94 -1.06
N ARG A 156 -10.76 7.90 -1.56
CA ARG A 156 -10.44 7.86 -3.00
C ARG A 156 -11.08 6.67 -3.73
N TYR A 157 -11.14 5.50 -3.09
CA TYR A 157 -11.67 4.29 -3.73
C TYR A 157 -13.18 4.33 -3.92
N GLU A 158 -13.92 5.06 -3.09
CA GLU A 158 -15.35 5.27 -3.33
C GLU A 158 -15.61 6.07 -4.61
N ILE A 159 -14.79 7.10 -4.87
CA ILE A 159 -14.88 7.91 -6.09
C ILE A 159 -14.61 7.01 -7.30
N MET A 160 -13.51 6.25 -7.28
CA MET A 160 -13.13 5.34 -8.36
C MET A 160 -14.20 4.27 -8.60
N THR A 161 -14.73 3.65 -7.53
CA THR A 161 -15.75 2.59 -7.62
C THR A 161 -17.02 3.08 -8.33
N ARG A 162 -17.43 4.33 -8.10
CA ARG A 162 -18.59 4.94 -8.79
C ARG A 162 -18.28 5.31 -10.25
N TYR A 163 -17.02 5.56 -10.57
CA TYR A 163 -16.60 6.03 -11.89
C TYR A 163 -16.32 4.89 -12.86
N MET A 164 -15.65 3.82 -12.42
CA MET A 164 -15.20 2.73 -13.29
C MET A 164 -16.32 2.11 -14.17
N PRO A 165 -17.55 1.88 -13.68
CA PRO A 165 -18.65 1.37 -14.52
C PRO A 165 -19.07 2.30 -15.67
N LYS A 166 -18.71 3.58 -15.62
CA LYS A 166 -19.05 4.57 -16.67
C LYS A 166 -18.08 4.52 -17.85
N VAL A 167 -16.88 3.98 -17.64
CA VAL A 167 -15.79 3.94 -18.63
C VAL A 167 -15.36 2.51 -18.99
N GLY A 168 -15.76 1.52 -18.20
CA GLY A 168 -15.64 0.11 -18.55
C GLY A 168 -16.80 -0.34 -19.42
N THR A 169 -16.50 -0.77 -20.64
CA THR A 169 -17.45 -1.54 -21.47
C THR A 169 -17.34 -3.02 -21.10
N LYS A 170 -18.48 -3.74 -21.11
CA LYS A 170 -18.49 -5.20 -20.96
C LYS A 170 -17.79 -5.90 -22.13
#